data_AF-A0A137Q2V3-F1
#
_entry.id   AF-A0A137Q2V3-F1
#
_cell.length_a   1.000
_cell.length_b   1.000
_cell.length_c   1.000
_cell.angle_alpha   90.00
_cell.angle_beta   90.00
_cell.angle_gamma   90.00
#
_symmetry.space_group_name_H-M   'P 1'
#
loop_
_entity.id
_entity.type
_entity.pdbx_description
1 polymer ?
#
loop_
_entity_poly.entity_id
_entity_poly.type
_entity_poly.pdbx_seq_one_letter_code
_entity_poly.pdbx_strand_id
1 'polypeptide(L)'
;MNTVRGIQSLRHPPLRNILTDFEGVIRPGEMLLVLGRPGSGCTTLLKTLANRCSEYHAVTGEVYYNSFTPSQIKNGYRRDVQQHFPEDDILFPTLKVNKTIHFAIQTRAPQPRIENETRKELITDVYMTIFGLTHVKETLVGDAAIRGVSGGEKKRVSISETLTTRSLITSWDNSTKGLDASTALEFARVLRIATDLVHISTIVSIYQAGESRYSIFDKVCVIYEGRMAYFGPASETQQYFIDMGYQPANRQTTPDFLVGVADPEGQIERKFEDEEDFESGNGRSENSEESSITRRTRVRPIPAAAELDEHYKKSKIREQNLQDMEEYKRAFVGERELKEQYRESSRAEHARHTREKFRPSFIYSSCGKRGIDQGP
;
A
#
# COMPACT_ATOMS: atom_id res chain seq x y z
N MET A 1 -3.53 -45.29 -0.15
CA MET A 1 -3.87 -44.09 0.66
C MET A 1 -3.40 -42.76 0.05
N ASN A 2 -2.42 -42.72 -0.85
CA ASN A 2 -1.92 -41.46 -1.45
C ASN A 2 -2.76 -40.90 -2.62
N THR A 3 -3.51 -41.74 -3.34
CA THR A 3 -4.33 -41.32 -4.50
C THR A 3 -5.61 -40.56 -4.09
N VAL A 4 -6.25 -40.98 -2.99
CA VAL A 4 -7.44 -40.30 -2.45
C VAL A 4 -7.09 -38.92 -1.92
N ARG A 5 -5.95 -38.76 -1.23
CA ARG A 5 -5.45 -37.44 -0.79
C ARG A 5 -5.14 -36.51 -1.95
N GLY A 6 -4.57 -37.01 -3.05
CA GLY A 6 -4.32 -36.21 -4.26
C GLY A 6 -5.61 -35.72 -4.95
N ILE A 7 -6.66 -36.55 -4.97
CA ILE A 7 -7.98 -36.17 -5.50
C ILE A 7 -8.70 -35.20 -4.55
N GLN A 8 -8.51 -35.35 -3.24
CA GLN A 8 -9.10 -34.47 -2.22
C GLN A 8 -8.42 -33.09 -2.18
N SER A 9 -7.10 -33.02 -2.40
CA SER A 9 -6.36 -31.76 -2.56
C SER A 9 -6.62 -31.04 -3.88
N LEU A 10 -7.06 -31.76 -4.92
CA LEU A 10 -7.54 -31.15 -6.17
C LEU A 10 -8.95 -30.56 -6.01
N ARG A 11 -9.78 -31.13 -5.14
CA ARG A 11 -11.12 -30.61 -4.82
C ARG A 11 -11.10 -29.46 -3.80
N HIS A 12 -10.13 -29.45 -2.89
CA HIS A 12 -9.90 -28.37 -1.94
C HIS A 12 -8.41 -28.03 -1.97
N PRO A 13 -7.98 -27.05 -2.79
CA PRO A 13 -6.58 -26.64 -2.82
C PRO A 13 -6.15 -26.24 -1.40
N PRO A 14 -4.93 -26.63 -0.96
CA PRO A 14 -4.46 -26.25 0.36
C PRO A 14 -4.47 -24.73 0.49
N LEU A 15 -5.24 -24.24 1.46
CA LEU A 15 -5.32 -22.81 1.74
C LEU A 15 -4.02 -22.38 2.44
N ARG A 16 -3.27 -21.51 1.79
CA ARG A 16 -2.08 -20.87 2.36
C ARG A 16 -2.49 -19.52 2.92
N ASN A 17 -2.18 -19.28 4.20
CA ASN A 17 -2.29 -17.96 4.79
C ASN A 17 -1.14 -17.09 4.23
N ILE A 18 -1.50 -16.03 3.53
CA ILE A 18 -0.53 -15.11 2.91
C ILE A 18 -0.22 -13.94 3.85
N LEU A 19 -1.20 -13.51 4.64
CA LEU A 19 -1.09 -12.41 5.60
C LEU A 19 -1.71 -12.85 6.93
N THR A 20 -1.05 -12.53 8.04
CA THR A 20 -1.49 -12.87 9.40
C THR A 20 -1.37 -11.64 10.31
N ASP A 21 -2.45 -11.31 11.02
CA ASP A 21 -2.51 -10.29 12.08
C ASP A 21 -1.88 -8.92 11.75
N PHE A 22 -2.36 -8.26 10.68
CA PHE A 22 -1.95 -6.89 10.36
C PHE A 22 -2.80 -5.86 11.10
N GLU A 23 -2.12 -4.88 11.70
CA GLU A 23 -2.72 -3.78 12.44
C GLU A 23 -2.07 -2.48 11.98
N GLY A 24 -2.84 -1.41 11.77
CA GLY A 24 -2.25 -0.13 11.37
C GLY A 24 -3.28 0.92 10.97
N VAL A 25 -2.84 2.17 11.00
CA VAL A 25 -3.65 3.34 10.61
C VAL A 25 -2.83 4.33 9.82
N ILE A 26 -3.45 4.85 8.76
CA ILE A 26 -2.88 5.85 7.86
C ILE A 26 -3.86 7.01 7.83
N ARG A 27 -3.39 8.20 8.23
CA ARG A 27 -4.19 9.43 8.21
C ARG A 27 -4.14 10.05 6.79
N PRO A 28 -5.12 10.89 6.41
CA PRO A 28 -5.08 11.65 5.17
C PRO A 28 -3.82 12.53 5.11
N GLY A 29 -3.10 12.53 3.99
CA GLY A 29 -1.84 13.26 3.83
C GLY A 29 -0.58 12.51 4.30
N GLU A 30 -0.72 11.32 4.90
CA GLU A 30 0.44 10.48 5.24
C GLU A 30 0.83 9.55 4.09
N MET A 31 2.14 9.36 3.92
CA MET A 31 2.72 8.36 3.04
C MET A 31 3.26 7.16 3.81
N LEU A 32 2.77 5.95 3.47
CA LEU A 32 3.24 4.68 4.03
C LEU A 32 4.15 3.96 3.02
N LEU A 33 5.35 3.61 3.48
CA LEU A 33 6.27 2.73 2.77
C LEU A 33 6.11 1.29 3.28
N VAL A 34 5.87 0.35 2.37
CA VAL A 34 5.83 -1.09 2.66
C VAL A 34 7.14 -1.70 2.17
N LEU A 35 7.90 -2.28 3.10
CA LEU A 35 9.16 -2.98 2.83
C LEU A 35 9.00 -4.46 3.17
N GLY A 36 9.56 -5.30 2.34
CA GLY A 36 9.58 -6.74 2.56
C GLY A 36 10.22 -7.43 1.37
N ARG A 37 10.74 -8.64 1.59
CA ARG A 37 11.32 -9.43 0.50
C ARG A 37 10.25 -9.77 -0.55
N PRO A 38 10.62 -9.94 -1.83
CA PRO A 38 9.70 -10.50 -2.82
C PRO A 38 9.10 -11.82 -2.30
N GLY A 39 7.77 -11.93 -2.36
CA GLY A 39 7.05 -13.10 -1.82
C GLY A 39 6.66 -13.03 -0.34
N SER A 40 7.03 -11.96 0.38
CA SER A 40 6.61 -11.72 1.79
C SER A 40 5.15 -11.30 1.93
N GLY A 41 4.49 -10.86 0.84
CA GLY A 41 3.08 -10.46 0.85
C GLY A 41 2.81 -8.96 0.69
N CYS A 42 3.81 -8.12 0.36
CA CYS A 42 3.62 -6.68 0.13
C CYS A 42 2.51 -6.36 -0.88
N THR A 43 2.55 -6.97 -2.07
CA THR A 43 1.50 -6.84 -3.10
C THR A 43 0.13 -7.26 -2.57
N THR A 44 0.07 -8.35 -1.79
CA THR A 44 -1.17 -8.84 -1.18
C THR A 44 -1.73 -7.83 -0.19
N LEU A 45 -0.87 -7.19 0.62
CA LEU A 45 -1.29 -6.15 1.54
C LEU A 45 -1.86 -4.94 0.79
N LEU A 46 -1.16 -4.46 -0.24
CA LEU A 46 -1.64 -3.36 -1.08
C LEU A 46 -2.98 -3.68 -1.74
N LYS A 47 -3.13 -4.89 -2.31
CA LYS A 47 -4.40 -5.34 -2.91
C LYS A 47 -5.52 -5.42 -1.88
N THR A 48 -5.22 -5.88 -0.66
CA THR A 48 -6.19 -5.97 0.44
C THR A 48 -6.63 -4.58 0.90
N LEU A 49 -5.69 -3.64 1.07
CA LEU A 49 -5.98 -2.24 1.40
C LEU A 49 -6.72 -1.52 0.27
N ALA A 50 -6.52 -1.91 -0.99
CA ALA A 50 -7.30 -1.44 -2.13
C ALA A 50 -8.61 -2.22 -2.37
N ASN A 51 -9.05 -3.06 -1.42
CA ASN A 51 -10.26 -3.87 -1.48
C ASN A 51 -10.35 -4.74 -2.76
N ARG A 52 -9.20 -5.14 -3.32
CA ARG A 52 -9.07 -6.05 -4.46
C ARG A 52 -8.93 -7.50 -3.98
N CYS A 53 -9.90 -7.94 -3.20
CA CYS A 53 -9.84 -9.26 -2.55
C CYS A 53 -10.48 -10.41 -3.36
N SER A 54 -10.90 -10.17 -4.61
CA SER A 54 -11.59 -11.16 -5.44
C SER A 54 -10.72 -12.36 -5.84
N GLU A 55 -9.39 -12.20 -5.79
CA GLU A 55 -8.41 -13.24 -6.10
C GLU A 55 -8.17 -14.18 -4.90
N TYR A 56 -8.65 -13.83 -3.71
CA TYR A 56 -8.40 -14.56 -2.47
C TYR A 56 -9.62 -15.36 -2.02
N HIS A 57 -9.38 -16.51 -1.39
CA HIS A 57 -10.45 -17.40 -0.92
C HIS A 57 -11.28 -16.77 0.20
N ALA A 58 -10.60 -16.17 1.18
CA ALA A 58 -11.23 -15.45 2.29
C ALA A 58 -10.27 -14.36 2.79
N VAL A 59 -10.82 -13.21 3.16
CA VAL A 59 -10.11 -12.17 3.89
C VAL A 59 -10.88 -11.97 5.20
N THR A 60 -10.26 -12.34 6.31
CA THR A 60 -10.81 -12.16 7.65
C THR A 60 -10.14 -10.95 8.29
N GLY A 61 -10.96 -10.08 8.90
CA GLY A 61 -10.50 -8.85 9.53
C GLY A 61 -11.44 -7.68 9.25
N GLU A 62 -11.25 -6.60 10.00
CA GLU A 62 -12.03 -5.37 9.87
C GLU A 62 -11.16 -4.29 9.25
N VAL A 63 -11.50 -3.87 8.03
CA VAL A 63 -10.86 -2.73 7.37
C VAL A 63 -11.87 -1.58 7.35
N TYR A 64 -11.48 -0.43 7.87
CA TYR A 64 -12.29 0.77 7.85
C TYR A 64 -11.66 1.81 6.95
N TYR A 65 -12.48 2.41 6.10
CA TYR A 65 -12.07 3.50 5.22
C TYR A 65 -12.88 4.72 5.64
N ASN A 66 -12.35 5.49 6.59
CA ASN A 66 -13.13 6.52 7.28
C ASN A 66 -14.43 5.87 7.86
N SER A 67 -15.61 6.44 7.62
CA SER A 67 -16.90 5.90 8.08
C SER A 67 -17.50 4.78 7.21
N PHE A 68 -16.80 4.30 6.18
CA PHE A 68 -17.29 3.29 5.25
C PHE A 68 -16.72 1.90 5.51
N THR A 69 -17.59 0.89 5.37
CA THR A 69 -17.18 -0.51 5.41
C THR A 69 -16.76 -1.01 4.02
N PRO A 70 -15.93 -2.06 3.94
CA PRO A 70 -15.42 -2.58 2.66
C PRO A 70 -16.54 -3.03 1.71
N SER A 71 -17.64 -3.57 2.26
CA SER A 71 -18.83 -3.97 1.50
C SER A 71 -19.54 -2.77 0.86
N GLN A 72 -19.58 -1.63 1.54
CA GLN A 72 -20.20 -0.40 1.01
C GLN A 72 -19.36 0.21 -0.10
N ILE A 73 -18.03 0.16 0.02
CA ILE A 73 -17.12 0.63 -1.02
C ILE A 73 -17.19 -0.29 -2.24
N LYS A 74 -17.20 -1.61 -2.05
CA LYS A 74 -17.29 -2.58 -3.15
C LYS A 74 -18.51 -2.37 -4.04
N ASN A 75 -19.66 -2.02 -3.44
CA ASN A 75 -20.94 -1.93 -4.14
C ASN A 75 -21.25 -0.54 -4.75
N GLY A 76 -20.48 0.51 -4.43
CA GLY A 76 -20.82 1.87 -4.89
C GLY A 76 -19.65 2.83 -5.04
N TYR A 77 -18.61 2.75 -4.21
CA TYR A 77 -17.59 3.80 -4.10
C TYR A 77 -16.17 3.34 -4.46
N ARG A 78 -16.03 2.14 -5.04
CA ARG A 78 -14.71 1.56 -5.37
C ARG A 78 -13.85 2.51 -6.20
N ARG A 79 -14.47 3.21 -7.17
CA ARG A 79 -13.76 4.16 -8.06
C ARG A 79 -13.42 5.49 -7.40
N ASP A 80 -14.07 5.84 -6.29
CA ASP A 80 -13.89 7.13 -5.59
C ASP A 80 -12.89 6.99 -4.44
N VAL A 81 -12.86 5.82 -3.81
CA VAL A 81 -12.09 5.65 -2.57
C VAL A 81 -10.72 5.04 -2.82
N GLN A 82 -10.54 4.15 -3.81
CA GLN A 82 -9.33 3.34 -3.91
C GLN A 82 -8.82 3.13 -5.32
N GLN A 83 -7.54 3.43 -5.53
CA GLN A 83 -6.83 3.13 -6.76
C GLN A 83 -5.57 2.31 -6.46
N HIS A 84 -5.43 1.15 -7.12
CA HIS A 84 -4.25 0.29 -7.03
C HIS A 84 -3.55 0.25 -8.38
N PHE A 85 -2.27 0.62 -8.35
CA PHE A 85 -1.35 0.57 -9.47
C PHE A 85 -0.50 -0.69 -9.36
N PRO A 86 -0.61 -1.59 -10.35
CA PRO A 86 0.29 -2.73 -10.45
C PRO A 86 1.71 -2.26 -10.81
N GLU A 87 2.64 -3.21 -10.79
CA GLU A 87 4.06 -3.00 -11.14
C GLU A 87 4.23 -2.38 -12.54
N ASP A 88 3.47 -2.89 -13.51
CA ASP A 88 3.47 -2.41 -14.89
C ASP A 88 2.45 -1.29 -15.11
N ASP A 89 2.87 -0.20 -15.77
CA ASP A 89 1.96 0.89 -16.12
C ASP A 89 1.07 0.50 -17.29
N ILE A 90 -0.22 0.35 -17.02
CA ILE A 90 -1.25 0.06 -18.02
C ILE A 90 -1.80 1.38 -18.55
N LEU A 91 -1.14 1.93 -19.57
CA LEU A 91 -1.59 3.11 -20.31
C LEU A 91 -1.84 2.75 -21.78
N PHE A 92 -2.75 3.45 -22.45
CA PHE A 92 -3.00 3.26 -23.88
C PHE A 92 -1.81 3.76 -24.72
N PRO A 93 -1.07 2.87 -25.41
CA PRO A 93 0.16 3.25 -26.11
C PRO A 93 -0.06 4.19 -27.31
N THR A 94 -1.23 4.09 -27.93
CA THR A 94 -1.61 4.83 -29.14
C THR A 94 -2.14 6.23 -28.85
N LEU A 95 -2.40 6.57 -27.58
CA LEU A 95 -2.90 7.88 -27.19
C LEU A 95 -1.73 8.83 -26.88
N LYS A 96 -1.98 10.12 -27.14
CA LYS A 96 -1.09 11.21 -26.71
C LYS A 96 -1.27 11.45 -25.21
N VAL A 97 -0.22 11.88 -24.53
CA VAL A 97 -0.24 12.17 -23.09
C VAL A 97 -1.40 13.10 -22.70
N ASN A 98 -1.56 14.22 -23.41
CA ASN A 98 -2.66 15.16 -23.17
C ASN A 98 -4.03 14.45 -23.32
N LYS A 99 -4.22 13.68 -24.39
CA LYS A 99 -5.47 12.95 -24.64
C LYS A 99 -5.76 11.91 -23.55
N THR A 100 -4.74 11.25 -23.00
CA THR A 100 -4.89 10.30 -21.89
C THR A 100 -5.41 10.98 -20.63
N ILE A 101 -4.78 12.08 -20.20
CA ILE A 101 -5.22 12.81 -18.99
C ILE A 101 -6.59 13.43 -19.22
N HIS A 102 -6.81 14.04 -20.38
CA HIS A 102 -8.10 14.61 -20.75
C HIS A 102 -9.21 13.55 -20.77
N PHE A 103 -8.94 12.36 -21.31
CA PHE A 103 -9.87 11.24 -21.30
C PHE A 103 -10.19 10.77 -19.87
N ALA A 104 -9.20 10.71 -18.98
CA ALA A 104 -9.41 10.39 -17.57
C ALA A 104 -10.31 11.42 -16.89
N ILE A 105 -10.12 12.72 -17.17
CA ILE A 105 -10.97 13.81 -16.64
C ILE A 105 -12.40 13.66 -17.15
N GLN A 106 -12.57 13.35 -18.43
CA GLN A 106 -13.88 13.19 -19.05
C GLN A 106 -14.66 11.99 -18.52
N THR A 107 -13.98 10.86 -18.26
CA THR A 107 -14.63 9.60 -17.86
C THR A 107 -14.97 9.54 -16.37
N ARG A 108 -14.26 10.30 -15.52
CA ARG A 108 -14.59 10.41 -14.09
C ARG A 108 -15.71 11.41 -13.78
N ALA A 109 -16.01 12.35 -14.67
CA ALA A 109 -16.95 13.43 -14.36
C ALA A 109 -18.42 13.07 -14.65
N PRO A 110 -19.26 12.90 -13.62
CA PRO A 110 -20.57 13.50 -13.58
C PRO A 110 -20.42 14.80 -12.77
N GLN A 111 -19.98 15.87 -13.40
CA GLN A 111 -20.37 17.21 -12.96
C GLN A 111 -21.63 17.58 -13.75
N PRO A 112 -22.41 18.63 -13.40
CA PRO A 112 -23.16 19.31 -14.46
C PRO A 112 -22.16 19.48 -15.60
N ARG A 113 -22.52 19.10 -16.84
CA ARG A 113 -21.67 19.40 -17.99
C ARG A 113 -21.29 20.86 -17.85
N ILE A 114 -20.10 21.15 -17.37
CA ILE A 114 -19.56 22.49 -17.43
C ILE A 114 -19.31 22.58 -18.92
N GLU A 115 -20.19 23.27 -19.63
CA GLU A 115 -20.12 23.48 -21.08
C GLU A 115 -18.79 24.16 -21.48
N ASN A 116 -18.01 24.60 -20.50
CA ASN A 116 -16.69 25.19 -20.67
C ASN A 116 -15.60 24.11 -20.79
N GLU A 117 -15.38 23.64 -22.02
CA GLU A 117 -14.22 22.84 -22.44
C GLU A 117 -12.91 23.42 -21.88
N THR A 118 -12.82 24.75 -21.85
CA THR A 118 -11.73 25.55 -21.25
C THR A 118 -11.40 25.20 -19.80
N ARG A 119 -12.36 24.78 -18.95
CA ARG A 119 -12.04 24.42 -17.54
C ARG A 119 -11.39 23.04 -17.44
N LYS A 120 -11.74 22.11 -18.33
CA LYS A 120 -11.14 20.77 -18.36
C LYS A 120 -9.73 20.83 -18.95
N GLU A 121 -9.55 21.64 -19.98
CA GLU A 121 -8.23 21.97 -20.53
C GLU A 121 -7.36 22.63 -19.46
N LEU A 122 -7.89 23.61 -18.72
CA LEU A 122 -7.15 24.25 -17.62
C LEU A 122 -6.71 23.25 -16.54
N ILE A 123 -7.59 22.32 -16.12
CA ILE A 123 -7.24 21.30 -15.13
C ILE A 123 -6.16 20.35 -15.69
N THR A 124 -6.28 19.98 -16.96
CA THR A 124 -5.28 19.16 -17.66
C THR A 124 -3.92 19.87 -17.65
N ASP A 125 -3.90 21.15 -18.06
CA ASP A 125 -2.69 21.97 -18.11
C ASP A 125 -2.06 22.18 -16.73
N VAL A 126 -2.88 22.35 -15.67
CA VAL A 126 -2.40 22.44 -14.29
C VAL A 126 -1.70 21.15 -13.87
N TYR A 127 -2.33 19.98 -14.06
CA TYR A 127 -1.69 18.71 -13.72
C TYR A 127 -0.42 18.47 -14.55
N MET A 128 -0.46 18.73 -15.86
CA MET A 128 0.72 18.59 -16.72
C MET A 128 1.86 19.52 -16.29
N THR A 129 1.55 20.72 -15.79
CA THR A 129 2.55 21.66 -15.27
C THR A 129 3.13 21.19 -13.95
N ILE A 130 2.29 20.75 -12.99
CA ILE A 130 2.73 20.23 -11.68
C ILE A 130 3.70 19.05 -11.86
N PHE A 131 3.42 18.18 -12.82
CA PHE A 131 4.20 16.98 -13.08
C PHE A 131 5.32 17.16 -14.11
N GLY A 132 5.51 18.37 -14.64
CA GLY A 132 6.54 18.68 -15.63
C GLY A 132 6.40 17.82 -16.90
N LEU A 133 5.18 17.67 -17.40
CA LEU A 133 4.81 16.91 -18.61
C LEU A 133 4.45 17.84 -19.80
N THR A 134 4.66 19.15 -19.65
CA THR A 134 4.29 20.15 -20.66
C THR A 134 5.04 19.98 -21.99
N HIS A 135 6.29 19.53 -21.94
CA HIS A 135 7.13 19.29 -23.14
C HIS A 135 6.74 18.01 -23.90
N VAL A 136 6.12 17.03 -23.23
CA VAL A 136 5.68 15.75 -23.84
C VAL A 136 4.19 15.69 -24.13
N LYS A 137 3.48 16.82 -24.08
CA LYS A 137 2.01 16.86 -24.16
C LYS A 137 1.44 16.24 -25.45
N GLU A 138 2.09 16.49 -26.59
CA GLU A 138 1.68 16.01 -27.91
C GLU A 138 2.34 14.69 -28.31
N THR A 139 3.19 14.13 -27.44
CA THR A 139 3.90 12.88 -27.68
C THR A 139 3.00 11.69 -27.36
N LEU A 140 3.16 10.61 -28.12
CA LEU A 140 2.50 9.33 -27.82
C LEU A 140 3.05 8.75 -26.52
N VAL A 141 2.19 8.15 -25.69
CA VAL A 141 2.64 7.43 -24.50
C VAL A 141 3.59 6.30 -24.91
N GLY A 142 3.22 5.54 -25.94
CA GLY A 142 4.01 4.44 -26.46
C GLY A 142 4.09 3.24 -25.51
N ASP A 143 4.78 2.21 -25.98
CA ASP A 143 5.06 0.97 -25.25
C ASP A 143 6.27 0.25 -25.86
N ALA A 144 6.58 -0.98 -25.45
CA ALA A 144 7.70 -1.76 -26.00
C ALA A 144 7.70 -1.85 -27.55
N ALA A 145 6.52 -1.82 -28.19
CA ALA A 145 6.38 -1.86 -29.64
C ALA A 145 6.30 -0.48 -30.32
N ILE A 146 5.88 0.56 -29.60
CA ILE A 146 5.63 1.90 -30.16
C ILE A 146 6.50 2.89 -29.40
N ARG A 147 7.44 3.54 -30.11
CA ARG A 147 8.27 4.58 -29.50
C ARG A 147 7.39 5.70 -28.94
N GLY A 148 7.57 6.02 -27.67
CA GLY A 148 6.83 7.07 -26.97
C GLY A 148 7.68 7.81 -25.95
N VAL A 149 7.06 8.19 -24.83
CA VAL A 149 7.72 8.90 -23.73
C VAL A 149 8.70 7.99 -22.97
N SER A 150 9.61 8.59 -22.20
CA SER A 150 10.51 7.84 -21.32
C SER A 150 9.75 7.10 -20.22
N GLY A 151 10.34 6.06 -19.64
CA GLY A 151 9.72 5.30 -18.53
C GLY A 151 9.38 6.18 -17.32
N GLY A 152 10.25 7.14 -16.98
CA GLY A 152 9.99 8.12 -15.92
C GLY A 152 8.84 9.06 -16.21
N GLU A 153 8.75 9.55 -17.45
CA GLU A 153 7.60 10.36 -17.89
C GLU A 153 6.31 9.53 -17.88
N LYS A 154 6.36 8.27 -18.34
CA LYS A 154 5.21 7.34 -18.32
C LYS A 154 4.66 7.16 -16.89
N LYS A 155 5.55 7.05 -15.90
CA LYS A 155 5.17 6.97 -14.47
C LYS A 155 4.51 8.26 -13.98
N ARG A 156 5.03 9.44 -14.36
CA ARG A 156 4.41 10.74 -14.04
C ARG A 156 3.03 10.91 -14.71
N VAL A 157 2.84 10.40 -15.93
CA VAL A 157 1.53 10.36 -16.58
C VAL A 157 0.55 9.50 -15.78
N SER A 158 1.00 8.34 -15.27
CA SER A 158 0.17 7.46 -14.44
C SER A 158 -0.26 8.14 -13.13
N ILE A 159 0.64 8.86 -12.46
CA ILE A 159 0.28 9.69 -11.28
C ILE A 159 -0.74 10.78 -11.67
N SER A 160 -0.54 11.46 -12.80
CA SER A 160 -1.45 12.52 -13.28
C SER A 160 -2.87 12.00 -13.53
N GLU A 161 -2.96 10.83 -14.18
CA GLU A 161 -4.22 10.12 -14.38
C GLU A 161 -4.85 9.73 -13.04
N THR A 162 -4.05 9.28 -12.07
CA THR A 162 -4.52 8.94 -10.72
C THR A 162 -5.15 10.13 -10.02
N LEU A 163 -4.46 11.27 -10.00
CA LEU A 163 -4.95 12.46 -9.30
C LEU A 163 -6.23 13.01 -9.92
N THR A 164 -6.35 12.86 -11.24
CA THR A 164 -7.59 13.17 -11.96
C THR A 164 -8.78 12.36 -11.44
N THR A 165 -8.54 11.12 -11.00
CA THR A 165 -9.60 10.32 -10.38
C THR A 165 -10.01 10.80 -8.99
N ARG A 166 -9.28 11.72 -8.34
CA ARG A 166 -9.58 12.17 -6.96
C ARG A 166 -9.75 11.01 -5.96
N SER A 167 -8.97 9.95 -6.15
CA SER A 167 -9.02 8.82 -5.23
C SER A 167 -8.48 9.22 -3.86
N LEU A 168 -9.19 8.85 -2.80
CA LEU A 168 -8.77 9.16 -1.42
C LEU A 168 -7.58 8.31 -0.96
N ILE A 169 -7.43 7.10 -1.51
CA ILE A 169 -6.38 6.15 -1.16
C ILE A 169 -5.73 5.65 -2.44
N THR A 170 -4.41 5.81 -2.54
CA THR A 170 -3.62 5.30 -3.67
C THR A 170 -2.62 4.26 -3.18
N SER A 171 -2.49 3.17 -3.94
CA SER A 171 -1.56 2.07 -3.64
C SER A 171 -0.68 1.81 -4.85
N TRP A 172 0.63 1.87 -4.66
CA TRP A 172 1.65 1.75 -5.70
C TRP A 172 2.51 0.53 -5.44
N ASP A 173 2.39 -0.50 -6.29
CA ASP A 173 3.16 -1.73 -6.14
C ASP A 173 4.43 -1.67 -6.99
N ASN A 174 5.60 -1.67 -6.34
CA ASN A 174 6.92 -1.72 -6.96
C ASN A 174 7.13 -0.77 -8.16
N SER A 175 6.51 0.41 -8.11
CA SER A 175 6.42 1.30 -9.27
C SER A 175 7.74 2.00 -9.65
N THR A 176 8.82 1.78 -8.88
CA THR A 176 10.17 2.30 -9.17
C THR A 176 11.05 1.33 -9.96
N LYS A 177 10.57 0.11 -10.26
CA LYS A 177 11.36 -0.86 -11.03
C LYS A 177 11.62 -0.37 -12.45
N GLY A 178 12.85 -0.56 -12.92
CA GLY A 178 13.25 -0.16 -14.28
C GLY A 178 13.51 1.35 -14.43
N LEU A 179 13.43 2.13 -13.34
CA LEU A 179 13.86 3.52 -13.31
C LEU A 179 15.30 3.62 -12.80
N ASP A 180 16.04 4.58 -13.35
CA ASP A 180 17.32 5.00 -12.78
C ASP A 180 17.12 5.66 -11.41
N ALA A 181 18.22 5.76 -10.65
CA ALA A 181 18.15 6.20 -9.26
C ALA A 181 17.58 7.62 -9.08
N SER A 182 17.89 8.53 -10.02
CA SER A 182 17.38 9.92 -10.06
C SER A 182 15.90 9.96 -10.38
N THR A 183 15.47 9.30 -11.46
CA THR A 183 14.05 9.27 -11.85
C THR A 183 13.17 8.61 -10.79
N ALA A 184 13.66 7.57 -10.10
CA ALA A 184 12.94 6.97 -8.98
C ALA A 184 12.78 7.92 -7.78
N LEU A 185 13.77 8.79 -7.53
CA LEU A 185 13.66 9.82 -6.48
C LEU A 185 12.67 10.92 -6.88
N GLU A 186 12.71 11.36 -8.14
CA GLU A 186 11.72 12.30 -8.67
C GLU A 186 10.31 11.74 -8.57
N PHE A 187 10.11 10.46 -8.91
CA PHE A 187 8.82 9.78 -8.76
C PHE A 187 8.30 9.83 -7.31
N ALA A 188 9.15 9.53 -6.33
CA ALA A 188 8.77 9.60 -4.91
C ALA A 188 8.42 11.03 -4.46
N ARG A 189 9.18 12.03 -4.90
CA ARG A 189 8.88 13.46 -4.64
C ARG A 189 7.56 13.89 -5.27
N VAL A 190 7.29 13.43 -6.49
CA VAL A 190 6.04 13.71 -7.18
C VAL A 190 4.85 13.09 -6.45
N LEU A 191 4.98 11.86 -5.94
CA LEU A 191 3.97 11.25 -5.07
C LEU A 191 3.77 12.03 -3.78
N ARG A 192 4.83 12.58 -3.20
CA ARG A 192 4.72 13.44 -2.00
C ARG A 192 3.95 14.70 -2.28
N ILE A 193 4.30 15.42 -3.34
CA ILE A 193 3.58 16.62 -3.79
C ILE A 193 2.11 16.29 -4.05
N ALA A 194 1.82 15.18 -4.73
CA ALA A 194 0.46 14.71 -5.00
C ALA A 194 -0.33 14.43 -3.70
N THR A 195 0.34 13.84 -2.72
CA THR A 195 -0.22 13.51 -1.40
C THR A 195 -0.54 14.77 -0.60
N ASP A 196 0.38 15.72 -0.54
CA ASP A 196 0.23 16.97 0.20
C ASP A 196 -0.81 17.90 -0.45
N LEU A 197 -0.85 17.98 -1.79
CA LEU A 197 -1.79 18.88 -2.50
C LEU A 197 -3.25 18.43 -2.39
N VAL A 198 -3.51 17.12 -2.38
CA VAL A 198 -4.87 16.55 -2.42
C VAL A 198 -5.28 15.98 -1.05
N HIS A 199 -4.37 15.94 -0.07
CA HIS A 199 -4.55 15.30 1.24
C HIS A 199 -5.04 13.85 1.14
N ILE A 200 -4.43 13.08 0.23
CA ILE A 200 -4.74 11.65 0.01
C ILE A 200 -3.84 10.77 0.88
N SER A 201 -4.26 9.54 1.18
CA SER A 201 -3.38 8.55 1.81
C SER A 201 -2.68 7.74 0.73
N THR A 202 -1.35 7.75 0.73
CA THR A 202 -0.54 7.09 -0.32
C THR A 202 0.26 5.95 0.28
N ILE A 203 0.12 4.76 -0.30
CA ILE A 203 0.81 3.55 0.14
C ILE A 203 1.70 3.08 -1.00
N VAL A 204 2.98 2.86 -0.73
CA VAL A 204 3.96 2.48 -1.76
C VAL A 204 4.74 1.27 -1.29
N SER A 205 4.85 0.24 -2.12
CA SER A 205 5.77 -0.89 -1.92
C SER A 205 7.02 -0.67 -2.78
N ILE A 206 8.20 -0.72 -2.17
CA ILE A 206 9.49 -0.58 -2.88
C ILE A 206 10.44 -1.70 -2.41
N TYR A 207 10.89 -2.56 -3.33
CA TYR A 207 11.79 -3.66 -2.97
C TYR A 207 13.24 -3.20 -2.71
N GLN A 208 13.68 -2.07 -3.27
CA GLN A 208 15.03 -1.52 -3.11
C GLN A 208 14.97 0.02 -3.05
N ALA A 209 14.64 0.56 -1.87
CA ALA A 209 14.68 2.00 -1.64
C ALA A 209 16.11 2.43 -1.32
N GLY A 210 16.55 3.57 -1.85
CA GLY A 210 17.75 4.25 -1.35
C GLY A 210 17.38 5.19 -0.21
N GLU A 211 18.37 5.64 0.55
CA GLU A 211 18.17 6.52 1.72
C GLU A 211 17.35 7.78 1.38
N SER A 212 17.66 8.40 0.25
CA SER A 212 16.97 9.62 -0.21
C SER A 212 15.50 9.43 -0.54
N ARG A 213 15.08 8.20 -0.86
CA ARG A 213 13.66 7.87 -1.08
C ARG A 213 12.98 7.56 0.24
N TYR A 214 13.67 6.85 1.13
CA TYR A 214 13.16 6.46 2.45
C TYR A 214 12.75 7.69 3.28
N SER A 215 13.55 8.76 3.25
CA SER A 215 13.29 9.99 4.03
C SER A 215 12.05 10.78 3.61
N ILE A 216 11.41 10.45 2.50
CA ILE A 216 10.18 11.12 2.01
C ILE A 216 8.92 10.56 2.69
N PHE A 217 9.00 9.34 3.21
CA PHE A 217 7.87 8.62 3.79
C PHE A 217 7.71 8.93 5.27
N ASP A 218 6.46 9.10 5.72
CA ASP A 218 6.16 9.40 7.13
C ASP A 218 6.16 8.11 7.96
N LYS A 219 5.60 7.03 7.40
CA LYS A 219 5.46 5.73 8.08
C LYS A 219 6.07 4.60 7.26
N VAL A 220 6.49 3.55 7.96
CA VAL A 220 7.06 2.33 7.37
C VAL A 220 6.37 1.10 7.95
N CYS A 221 6.06 0.15 7.09
CA CYS A 221 5.60 -1.20 7.44
C CYS A 221 6.61 -2.21 6.92
N VAL A 222 7.20 -3.00 7.81
CA VAL A 222 8.13 -4.09 7.46
C VAL A 222 7.39 -5.42 7.56
N ILE A 223 7.42 -6.18 6.47
CA ILE A 223 6.74 -7.47 6.34
C ILE A 223 7.78 -8.58 6.20
N TYR A 224 7.61 -9.64 6.98
CA TYR A 224 8.42 -10.84 6.91
C TYR A 224 7.52 -12.09 6.93
N GLU A 225 7.62 -12.91 5.87
CA GLU A 225 6.81 -14.13 5.67
C GLU A 225 5.30 -13.97 5.92
N GLY A 226 4.71 -12.84 5.52
CA GLY A 226 3.27 -12.59 5.70
C GLY A 226 2.88 -12.19 7.13
N ARG A 227 3.86 -11.82 7.96
CA ARG A 227 3.65 -11.23 9.29
C ARG A 227 4.24 -9.83 9.33
N MET A 228 3.68 -9.01 10.20
CA MET A 228 4.14 -7.65 10.42
C MET A 228 5.28 -7.64 11.44
N ALA A 229 6.49 -7.28 11.00
CA ALA A 229 7.65 -7.15 11.88
C ALA A 229 7.71 -5.75 12.53
N TYR A 230 7.21 -4.73 11.82
CA TYR A 230 7.15 -3.36 12.29
C TYR A 230 6.08 -2.57 11.54
N PHE A 231 5.38 -1.69 12.24
CA PHE A 231 4.57 -0.63 11.66
C PHE A 231 4.70 0.60 12.55
N GLY A 232 5.02 1.77 11.98
CA GLY A 232 5.22 3.00 12.74
C GLY A 232 5.93 4.10 11.96
N PRO A 233 6.36 5.18 12.63
CA PRO A 233 7.10 6.28 12.01
C PRO A 233 8.42 5.81 11.38
N ALA A 234 8.77 6.35 10.22
CA ALA A 234 9.98 5.98 9.49
C ALA A 234 11.28 6.32 10.26
N SER A 235 11.25 7.37 11.09
CA SER A 235 12.39 7.83 11.89
C SER A 235 12.76 6.88 13.03
N GLU A 236 11.79 6.17 13.59
CA GLU A 236 11.99 5.30 14.77
C GLU A 236 12.35 3.86 14.39
N THR A 237 12.07 3.47 13.14
CA THR A 237 12.24 2.09 12.67
C THR A 237 13.67 1.57 12.86
N GLN A 238 14.68 2.39 12.56
CA GLN A 238 16.08 1.96 12.66
C GLN A 238 16.45 1.68 14.12
N GLN A 239 16.09 2.58 15.04
CA GLN A 239 16.38 2.43 16.46
C GLN A 239 15.67 1.20 17.04
N TYR A 240 14.42 0.94 16.62
CA TYR A 240 13.66 -0.25 17.05
C TYR A 240 14.41 -1.57 16.77
N PHE A 241 14.96 -1.74 15.55
CA PHE A 241 15.71 -2.95 15.22
C PHE A 241 17.09 -2.96 15.88
N ILE A 242 17.71 -1.80 16.09
CA ILE A 242 18.96 -1.70 16.86
C ILE A 242 18.74 -2.18 18.30
N ASP A 243 17.69 -1.71 18.97
CA ASP A 243 17.35 -2.09 20.35
C ASP A 243 17.05 -3.59 20.49
N MET A 244 16.53 -4.21 19.43
CA MET A 244 16.32 -5.67 19.37
C MET A 244 17.64 -6.47 19.27
N GLY A 245 18.74 -5.81 18.90
CA GLY A 245 20.07 -6.40 18.80
C GLY A 245 20.64 -6.51 17.39
N TYR A 246 19.97 -5.94 16.38
CA TYR A 246 20.51 -5.88 15.01
C TYR A 246 21.46 -4.71 14.82
N GLN A 247 22.39 -4.84 13.87
CA GLN A 247 23.29 -3.75 13.52
C GLN A 247 23.38 -3.61 12.01
N PRO A 248 23.28 -2.38 11.46
CA PRO A 248 23.47 -2.18 10.04
C PRO A 248 24.91 -2.49 9.63
N ALA A 249 25.09 -3.03 8.43
CA ALA A 249 26.43 -3.20 7.85
C ALA A 249 27.10 -1.83 7.61
N ASN A 250 28.43 -1.81 7.53
CA ASN A 250 29.16 -0.60 7.16
C ASN A 250 28.67 -0.05 5.81
N ARG A 251 28.17 1.20 5.82
CA ARG A 251 27.60 1.93 4.65
C ARG A 251 26.31 1.33 4.09
N GLN A 252 25.60 0.49 4.84
CA GLN A 252 24.28 0.02 4.44
C GLN A 252 23.24 1.14 4.59
N THR A 253 22.33 1.26 3.63
CA THR A 253 21.19 2.19 3.73
C THR A 253 20.13 1.66 4.68
N THR A 254 19.40 2.55 5.37
CA THR A 254 18.32 2.19 6.29
C THR A 254 17.32 1.20 5.69
N PRO A 255 16.69 1.43 4.53
CA PRO A 255 15.74 0.48 3.94
C PRO A 255 16.36 -0.90 3.63
N ASP A 256 17.62 -0.96 3.22
CA ASP A 256 18.31 -2.23 2.95
C ASP A 256 18.59 -3.00 4.24
N PHE A 257 18.95 -2.29 5.32
CA PHE A 257 19.04 -2.88 6.65
C PHE A 257 17.69 -3.47 7.10
N LEU A 258 16.57 -2.74 6.92
CA LEU A 258 15.24 -3.23 7.28
C LEU A 258 14.83 -4.49 6.51
N VAL A 259 15.13 -4.53 5.21
CA VAL A 259 14.88 -5.71 4.38
C VAL A 259 15.82 -6.86 4.78
N GLY A 260 17.07 -6.56 5.13
CA GLY A 260 18.06 -7.53 5.60
C GLY A 260 17.71 -8.15 6.95
N VAL A 261 17.07 -7.40 7.86
CA VAL A 261 16.53 -7.97 9.12
C VAL A 261 15.42 -8.98 8.82
N ALA A 262 14.63 -8.74 7.77
CA ALA A 262 13.62 -9.65 7.24
C ALA A 262 14.20 -10.69 6.25
N ASP A 263 15.51 -10.97 6.30
CA ASP A 263 16.20 -11.99 5.53
C ASP A 263 16.97 -12.96 6.46
N PRO A 264 16.72 -14.28 6.41
CA PRO A 264 17.52 -15.27 7.12
C PRO A 264 19.03 -15.21 6.82
N GLU A 265 19.41 -14.76 5.61
CA GLU A 265 20.81 -14.75 5.15
C GLU A 265 21.45 -13.35 5.23
N GLY A 266 20.65 -12.29 5.43
CA GLY A 266 21.09 -10.90 5.40
C GLY A 266 21.44 -10.29 6.75
N GLN A 267 21.27 -11.04 7.85
CA GLN A 267 21.52 -10.55 9.21
C GLN A 267 23.01 -10.51 9.54
N ILE A 268 23.52 -9.31 9.81
CA ILE A 268 24.81 -9.12 10.48
C ILE A 268 24.51 -8.87 11.96
N GLU A 269 24.80 -9.88 12.78
CA GLU A 269 24.56 -9.79 14.22
C GLU A 269 25.59 -8.90 14.91
N ARG A 270 25.16 -8.19 15.96
CA ARG A 270 26.06 -7.47 16.86
C ARG A 270 27.01 -8.48 17.49
N LYS A 271 28.31 -8.40 17.18
CA LYS A 271 29.34 -9.05 17.99
C LYS A 271 29.34 -8.34 19.34
N PHE A 272 28.85 -8.99 20.38
CA PHE A 272 29.16 -8.58 21.75
C PHE A 272 30.65 -8.88 21.94
N GLU A 273 31.50 -7.88 21.67
CA GLU A 273 32.82 -7.87 22.28
C GLU A 273 32.57 -7.47 23.73
N ASP A 274 32.71 -8.43 24.65
CA ASP A 274 32.72 -8.16 26.07
C ASP A 274 33.85 -7.14 26.33
N GLU A 275 33.48 -5.89 26.63
CA GLU A 275 34.39 -4.90 27.22
C GLU A 275 34.73 -5.41 28.63
N GLU A 276 35.68 -6.34 28.72
CA GLU A 276 36.38 -6.60 29.98
C GLU A 276 37.40 -5.48 30.21
N ASP A 277 37.28 -4.89 31.39
CA ASP A 277 38.02 -3.75 31.91
C ASP A 277 39.53 -3.85 31.65
N PHE A 278 40.09 -2.78 31.09
CA PHE A 278 41.51 -2.56 30.94
C PHE A 278 42.12 -2.19 32.31
N GLU A 279 42.22 -3.14 33.24
CA GLU A 279 43.04 -2.97 34.44
C GLU A 279 44.48 -3.45 34.22
N SER A 280 45.39 -2.55 34.60
CA SER A 280 46.84 -2.69 34.45
C SER A 280 47.42 -3.77 35.35
N GLY A 281 48.28 -4.64 34.81
CA GLY A 281 49.02 -5.64 35.58
C GLY A 281 50.21 -6.22 34.82
N ASN A 282 51.40 -5.77 35.20
CA ASN A 282 52.71 -6.13 34.65
C ASN A 282 53.12 -7.57 35.02
N GLY A 283 53.66 -8.37 34.10
CA GLY A 283 54.28 -9.66 34.46
C GLY A 283 54.68 -10.56 33.29
N ARG A 284 56.00 -10.74 33.10
CA ARG A 284 56.66 -11.64 32.13
C ARG A 284 56.31 -13.12 32.37
N SER A 285 56.20 -13.91 31.29
CA SER A 285 57.16 -14.97 30.90
C SER A 285 56.56 -15.99 29.93
N GLU A 286 57.42 -16.45 29.03
CA GLU A 286 57.21 -17.47 27.99
C GLU A 286 56.87 -18.86 28.58
N ASN A 287 55.90 -19.57 27.99
CA ASN A 287 56.11 -20.88 27.33
C ASN A 287 54.77 -21.54 26.93
N SER A 288 54.76 -22.01 25.68
CA SER A 288 54.03 -23.15 25.11
C SER A 288 52.92 -23.81 25.93
N GLU A 289 51.72 -23.89 25.37
CA GLU A 289 51.13 -25.15 24.87
C GLU A 289 49.75 -24.91 24.24
N GLU A 290 49.48 -25.71 23.21
CA GLU A 290 48.25 -25.74 22.43
C GLU A 290 47.00 -25.84 23.33
N SER A 291 46.17 -24.81 23.32
CA SER A 291 44.75 -24.97 23.62
C SER A 291 43.97 -24.08 22.69
N SER A 292 43.44 -24.69 21.64
CA SER A 292 42.45 -24.16 20.73
C SER A 292 41.15 -23.87 21.50
N ILE A 293 41.13 -22.78 22.24
CA ILE A 293 39.91 -22.20 22.80
C ILE A 293 39.12 -21.66 21.61
N THR A 294 38.28 -22.52 21.05
CA THR A 294 37.25 -22.13 20.10
C THR A 294 36.31 -21.20 20.86
N ARG A 295 36.55 -19.88 20.79
CA ARG A 295 35.59 -18.87 21.25
C ARG A 295 34.31 -19.12 20.45
N ARG A 296 33.36 -19.84 21.07
CA ARG A 296 32.01 -20.00 20.57
C ARG A 296 31.37 -18.62 20.62
N THR A 297 31.51 -17.84 19.57
CA THR A 297 30.61 -16.72 19.28
C THR A 297 29.21 -17.29 19.39
N ARG A 298 28.46 -16.90 20.43
CA ARG A 298 27.06 -17.30 20.58
C ARG A 298 26.28 -16.63 19.46
N VAL A 299 26.21 -17.29 18.32
CA VAL A 299 25.31 -16.91 17.21
C VAL A 299 23.91 -16.95 17.79
N ARG A 300 23.19 -15.82 17.80
CA ARG A 300 21.77 -15.86 18.13
C ARG A 300 21.08 -16.59 16.97
N PRO A 301 20.12 -17.49 17.25
CA PRO A 301 19.38 -18.12 16.17
C PRO A 301 18.61 -17.04 15.39
N ILE A 302 18.61 -17.16 14.06
CA ILE A 302 17.81 -16.33 13.15
C ILE A 302 16.36 -16.33 13.68
N PRO A 303 15.80 -15.19 14.09
CA PRO A 303 14.47 -15.19 14.66
C PRO A 303 13.44 -15.50 13.57
N ALA A 304 12.57 -16.44 13.89
CA ALA A 304 11.45 -16.79 13.02
C ALA A 304 10.54 -15.57 12.85
N ALA A 305 9.79 -15.49 11.74
CA ALA A 305 8.81 -14.42 11.53
C ALA A 305 7.79 -14.27 12.67
N ALA A 306 7.54 -15.34 13.41
CA ALA A 306 6.71 -15.33 14.61
C ALA A 306 7.36 -14.59 15.79
N GLU A 307 8.68 -14.64 15.95
CA GLU A 307 9.38 -13.97 17.05
C GLU A 307 9.39 -12.44 16.86
N LEU A 308 9.56 -11.97 15.62
CA LEU A 308 9.45 -10.54 15.29
C LEU A 308 8.03 -10.02 15.49
N ASP A 309 7.02 -10.80 15.09
CA ASP A 309 5.60 -10.51 15.34
C ASP A 309 5.28 -10.44 16.84
N GLU A 310 5.76 -11.40 17.64
CA GLU A 310 5.59 -11.38 19.10
C GLU A 310 6.30 -10.19 19.76
N HIS A 311 7.50 -9.84 19.30
CA HIS A 311 8.23 -8.70 19.81
C HIS A 311 7.49 -7.40 19.48
N TYR A 312 7.00 -7.26 18.25
CA TYR A 312 6.17 -6.12 17.86
C TYR A 312 4.91 -6.04 18.74
N LYS A 313 4.25 -7.17 18.99
CA LYS A 313 3.08 -7.28 19.87
C LYS A 313 3.31 -6.78 21.31
N LYS A 314 4.54 -6.90 21.81
CA LYS A 314 4.97 -6.44 23.15
C LYS A 314 5.59 -5.03 23.16
N SER A 315 5.84 -4.45 21.99
CA SER A 315 6.55 -3.17 21.87
C SER A 315 5.67 -1.96 22.21
N LYS A 316 6.30 -0.91 22.74
CA LYS A 316 5.66 0.40 22.98
C LYS A 316 5.12 1.04 21.71
N ILE A 317 5.75 0.75 20.56
CA ILE A 317 5.34 1.28 19.25
C ILE A 317 3.97 0.73 18.86
N ARG A 318 3.67 -0.53 19.16
CA ARG A 318 2.33 -1.08 18.96
C ARG A 318 1.30 -0.40 19.87
N GLU A 319 1.62 -0.09 21.12
CA GLU A 319 0.70 0.62 22.01
C GLU A 319 0.34 2.00 21.45
N GLN A 320 1.33 2.73 20.92
CA GLN A 320 1.10 4.00 20.21
C GLN A 320 0.21 3.81 18.98
N ASN A 321 0.45 2.77 18.18
CA ASN A 321 -0.39 2.47 17.02
C ASN A 321 -1.82 2.09 17.40
N LEU A 322 -2.01 1.38 18.52
CA LEU A 322 -3.34 1.05 19.05
C LEU A 322 -4.07 2.30 19.54
N GLN A 323 -3.38 3.21 20.22
CA GLN A 323 -3.93 4.51 20.61
C GLN A 323 -4.32 5.34 19.38
N ASP A 324 -3.44 5.42 18.38
CA ASP A 324 -3.71 6.09 17.11
C ASP A 324 -4.90 5.47 16.36
N MET A 325 -5.00 4.13 16.35
CA MET A 325 -6.15 3.41 15.78
C MET A 325 -7.44 3.70 16.54
N GLU A 326 -7.41 3.74 17.87
CA GLU A 326 -8.58 4.08 18.68
C GLU A 326 -9.01 5.52 18.48
N GLU A 327 -8.08 6.46 18.46
CA GLU A 327 -8.35 7.87 18.20
C GLU A 327 -9.01 8.03 16.83
N TYR A 328 -8.44 7.38 15.80
CA TYR A 328 -9.00 7.39 14.46
C TYR A 328 -10.40 6.75 14.42
N LYS A 329 -10.60 5.62 15.12
CA LYS A 329 -11.91 4.98 15.23
C LYS A 329 -12.94 5.90 15.88
N ARG A 330 -12.58 6.59 16.96
CA ARG A 330 -13.49 7.54 17.64
C ARG A 330 -13.83 8.74 16.76
N ALA A 331 -12.86 9.27 16.02
CA ALA A 331 -13.03 10.48 15.20
C ALA A 331 -13.77 10.22 13.87
N PHE A 332 -13.65 9.01 13.29
CA PHE A 332 -14.06 8.78 11.91
C PHE A 332 -14.99 7.57 11.72
N VAL A 333 -14.90 6.54 12.57
CA VAL A 333 -15.62 5.29 12.38
C VAL A 333 -16.97 5.34 13.10
N GLY A 334 -18.04 5.43 12.31
CA GLY A 334 -19.43 5.36 12.81
C GLY A 334 -20.17 6.70 12.86
N GLU A 335 -19.50 7.81 12.53
CA GLU A 335 -20.17 9.10 12.37
C GLU A 335 -21.15 9.07 11.20
N ARG A 336 -22.44 9.22 11.51
CA ARG A 336 -23.50 9.25 10.50
C ARG A 336 -23.43 10.51 9.64
N GLU A 337 -23.00 11.62 10.23
CA GLU A 337 -22.90 12.92 9.55
C GLU A 337 -21.83 12.93 8.45
N LEU A 338 -20.60 12.50 8.75
CA LEU A 338 -19.53 12.36 7.74
C LEU A 338 -19.93 11.44 6.59
N LYS A 339 -20.63 10.34 6.92
CA LYS A 339 -21.13 9.40 5.94
C LYS A 339 -22.23 9.99 5.06
N GLU A 340 -23.12 10.79 5.62
CA GLU A 340 -24.18 11.48 4.90
C GLU A 340 -23.60 12.60 4.04
N GLN A 341 -22.68 13.41 4.54
CA GLN A 341 -21.95 14.42 3.78
C GLN A 341 -21.19 13.81 2.59
N TYR A 342 -20.49 12.69 2.78
CA TYR A 342 -19.83 12.00 1.67
C TYR A 342 -20.84 11.43 0.67
N ARG A 343 -21.96 10.88 1.15
CA ARG A 343 -23.05 10.40 0.28
C ARG A 343 -23.70 11.54 -0.50
N GLU A 344 -23.88 12.70 0.11
CA GLU A 344 -24.44 13.90 -0.52
C GLU A 344 -23.45 14.48 -1.52
N SER A 345 -22.17 14.57 -1.20
CA SER A 345 -21.11 14.97 -2.13
C SER A 345 -21.03 14.02 -3.34
N SER A 346 -20.96 12.71 -3.10
CA SER A 346 -20.92 11.70 -4.15
C SER A 346 -22.24 11.65 -4.95
N ARG A 347 -23.41 11.88 -4.33
CA ARG A 347 -24.68 12.02 -5.04
C ARG A 347 -24.76 13.33 -5.82
N ALA A 348 -24.27 14.45 -5.31
CA ALA A 348 -24.23 15.71 -6.04
C ALA A 348 -23.34 15.60 -7.29
N GLU A 349 -22.30 14.77 -7.23
CA GLU A 349 -21.52 14.31 -8.37
C GLU A 349 -22.40 13.42 -9.28
N HIS A 350 -22.87 12.26 -8.82
CA HIS A 350 -23.53 11.27 -9.67
C HIS A 350 -24.96 11.59 -10.17
N ALA A 351 -25.73 12.44 -9.48
CA ALA A 351 -27.18 12.52 -9.62
C ALA A 351 -27.68 13.40 -10.77
N ARG A 352 -26.84 14.25 -11.38
CA ARG A 352 -27.37 15.22 -12.36
C ARG A 352 -27.76 14.63 -13.73
N HIS A 353 -27.34 13.40 -14.08
CA HIS A 353 -27.63 12.83 -15.41
C HIS A 353 -27.90 11.32 -15.47
N THR A 354 -28.17 10.66 -14.34
CA THR A 354 -28.75 9.30 -14.44
C THR A 354 -30.19 9.46 -14.92
N ARG A 355 -30.47 9.13 -16.19
CA ARG A 355 -31.84 9.06 -16.73
C ARG A 355 -32.67 8.30 -15.71
N GLU A 356 -33.74 8.92 -15.18
CA GLU A 356 -34.66 8.25 -14.26
C GLU A 356 -35.03 6.92 -14.91
N LYS A 357 -34.47 5.82 -14.39
CA LYS A 357 -35.02 4.50 -14.70
C LYS A 357 -36.42 4.58 -14.15
N PHE A 358 -37.38 4.76 -15.05
CA PHE A 358 -38.80 4.48 -14.87
C PHE A 358 -38.89 3.37 -13.83
N ARG A 359 -39.32 3.71 -12.62
CA ARG A 359 -39.75 2.71 -11.66
C ARG A 359 -41.07 2.20 -12.25
N PRO A 360 -41.15 0.98 -12.80
CA PRO A 360 -42.47 0.45 -13.09
C PRO A 360 -43.17 0.32 -11.72
N SER A 361 -44.22 1.10 -11.57
CA SER A 361 -45.24 0.92 -10.56
C SER A 361 -45.75 -0.52 -10.64
N PHE A 362 -45.22 -1.40 -9.80
CA PHE A 362 -45.81 -2.71 -9.58
C PHE A 362 -46.68 -2.67 -8.33
N ILE A 363 -47.96 -2.75 -8.66
CA ILE A 363 -49.16 -2.93 -7.87
C ILE A 363 -49.02 -4.15 -6.94
N TYR A 364 -49.50 -4.02 -5.70
CA TYR A 364 -49.70 -5.11 -4.74
C TYR A 364 -50.54 -6.25 -5.35
N SER A 365 -50.19 -7.51 -5.10
CA SER A 365 -51.22 -8.54 -4.99
C SER A 365 -50.89 -9.51 -3.84
N SER A 366 -51.67 -9.37 -2.76
CA SER A 366 -51.91 -10.41 -1.78
C SER A 366 -52.83 -11.46 -2.42
N CYS A 367 -52.33 -12.68 -2.61
CA CYS A 367 -53.16 -13.79 -3.07
C CYS A 367 -53.99 -14.33 -1.89
N GLY A 368 -55.17 -13.72 -1.68
CA GLY A 368 -56.23 -14.26 -0.86
C GLY A 368 -57.18 -15.08 -1.73
N LYS A 369 -57.30 -16.38 -1.44
CA LYS A 369 -58.30 -17.27 -2.05
C LYS A 369 -59.70 -17.00 -1.47
N ARG A 370 -60.68 -16.85 -2.37
CA ARG A 370 -62.14 -17.15 -2.31
C ARG A 370 -62.87 -16.07 -3.11
N GLY A 371 -63.77 -16.34 -4.05
CA GLY A 371 -64.41 -17.54 -4.57
C GLY A 371 -65.29 -17.10 -5.75
N ILE A 372 -65.88 -18.02 -6.51
CA ILE A 372 -66.94 -17.66 -7.48
C ILE A 372 -68.02 -18.74 -7.41
N ASP A 373 -69.12 -18.40 -6.74
CA ASP A 373 -70.46 -18.91 -7.04
C ASP A 373 -71.08 -17.94 -8.06
N GLN A 374 -71.59 -18.46 -9.16
CA GLN A 374 -72.58 -17.77 -10.01
C GLN A 374 -73.81 -18.67 -10.08
N GLY A 375 -74.91 -18.23 -9.47
CA GLY A 375 -76.25 -18.59 -9.90
C GLY A 375 -76.74 -17.57 -10.96
N PRO A 376 -78.04 -17.57 -11.32
CA PRO A 376 -79.14 -18.38 -10.79
C PRO A 376 -79.33 -19.74 -11.45
#